data_AF-A0A6P4BBF1-F1
#
_entry.id   AF-A0A6P4BBF1-F1
#
_cell.length_a   1.000
_cell.length_b   1.000
_cell.length_c   1.000
_cell.angle_alpha   90.00
_cell.angle_beta   90.00
_cell.angle_gamma   90.00
#
_symmetry.space_group_name_H-M   'P 1'
#
loop_
_entity.id
_entity.type
_entity.pdbx_description
1 polymer ?
#
loop_
_entity_poly.entity_id
_entity_poly.type
_entity_poly.pdbx_seq_one_letter_code
_entity_poly.pdbx_strand_id
1 'polypeptide(L)'
;MSPTVDESETQNGVEPDPKPKSEPDGAVAEPQPEAEETNQSEPKPEDGAEASGADPKLDRPEETSIRSNDNSQDTPSDSAPQESAQPELRKDQGSRTFTMRELLNGLKNDQGNDPPYDASSPYSQETPEQQHTIQNNAAMELINSVTGVDDEGRSRQRVLTFAARRYASAIERNPEDYDALYNWALVLQESADNVGPDSTSPSKDALLEEACKKYDEATRLCPTLHDAFYNWAIAISDRAKMRGRTKEAEELWKQATRNYEKAVQLNWNSPQALNNWGLALQELSAIVPAREKQTIVRTAISKFRAAIQLQFDFHRAIYNLGTVLYGLAEDTLRTGGSGGPKDISPNELYSQSAIYIAAAHALKPNYSVYSSALRLVRSMLPLPYLKVGYLTAPPVGNPVAPHGDWKRSQFVLNHEGLQQINKVEKQSLQSLSGRSEDAMKIDKRAVKVDIPDIISVSPCADLTLPPGAGLCINTTRGPVFFVADSWESMDGWLDGIRLVYTIYARGKTDVLAGIITG
;
A
#
# COMPACT_ATOMS: atom_id res chain seq x y z
N MET A 1 -53.13 52.77 -44.70
CA MET A 1 -51.67 53.07 -44.73
C MET A 1 -50.91 51.76 -44.62
N SER A 2 -49.65 51.79 -45.04
CA SER A 2 -48.73 50.67 -45.30
C SER A 2 -48.53 49.62 -44.18
N PRO A 3 -47.96 48.43 -44.49
CA PRO A 3 -48.25 47.14 -43.84
C PRO A 3 -47.01 46.60 -43.07
N THR A 4 -46.77 45.31 -42.74
CA THR A 4 -47.27 44.01 -43.26
C THR A 4 -47.04 42.87 -42.25
N VAL A 5 -47.81 41.81 -42.44
CA VAL A 5 -47.56 40.41 -42.04
C VAL A 5 -47.21 39.60 -43.32
N ASP A 6 -46.85 38.31 -43.36
CA ASP A 6 -47.04 37.23 -42.39
C ASP A 6 -46.02 36.07 -42.52
N GLU A 7 -46.26 35.03 -41.70
CA GLU A 7 -46.02 33.57 -41.87
C GLU A 7 -46.07 32.99 -43.32
N SER A 8 -45.64 31.77 -43.70
CA SER A 8 -44.90 30.62 -43.08
C SER A 8 -44.71 29.48 -44.12
N GLU A 9 -43.77 28.53 -43.90
CA GLU A 9 -43.72 27.16 -44.49
C GLU A 9 -43.60 27.02 -46.04
N THR A 10 -43.22 25.92 -46.73
CA THR A 10 -43.12 24.45 -46.47
C THR A 10 -42.04 23.76 -47.38
N GLN A 11 -41.94 22.41 -47.37
CA GLN A 11 -40.90 21.52 -47.95
C GLN A 11 -40.99 21.15 -49.47
N ASN A 12 -39.99 20.37 -49.94
CA ASN A 12 -39.83 19.54 -51.18
C ASN A 12 -38.99 20.18 -52.32
N GLY A 13 -38.08 19.49 -53.03
CA GLY A 13 -37.51 18.13 -52.88
C GLY A 13 -36.68 17.66 -54.12
N VAL A 14 -35.94 16.54 -53.97
CA VAL A 14 -35.39 15.64 -55.04
C VAL A 14 -34.12 16.04 -55.85
N GLU A 15 -33.23 15.04 -56.01
CA GLU A 15 -31.98 14.85 -56.81
C GLU A 15 -32.15 14.88 -58.37
N PRO A 16 -31.12 14.62 -59.25
CA PRO A 16 -29.71 14.20 -59.04
C PRO A 16 -28.59 14.92 -59.87
N ASP A 17 -27.35 14.45 -59.63
CA ASP A 17 -26.04 14.58 -60.32
C ASP A 17 -26.04 14.64 -61.89
N PRO A 18 -25.00 15.21 -62.57
CA PRO A 18 -23.81 14.39 -62.87
C PRO A 18 -22.43 15.10 -62.95
N LYS A 19 -21.37 14.37 -62.52
CA LYS A 19 -19.93 14.60 -62.83
C LYS A 19 -19.63 14.61 -64.35
N PRO A 20 -18.53 15.27 -64.81
CA PRO A 20 -17.28 14.51 -65.05
C PRO A 20 -15.92 15.27 -64.95
N LYS A 21 -14.86 14.56 -64.48
CA LYS A 21 -13.39 14.73 -64.79
C LYS A 21 -12.74 16.10 -64.45
N SER A 22 -11.57 16.23 -63.82
CA SER A 22 -10.26 15.61 -64.12
C SER A 22 -9.18 16.02 -63.08
N GLU A 23 -8.17 15.17 -62.87
CA GLU A 23 -6.84 15.48 -62.29
C GLU A 23 -5.94 16.20 -63.33
N PRO A 24 -4.80 16.88 -63.00
CA PRO A 24 -3.75 16.40 -62.07
C PRO A 24 -2.94 17.43 -61.23
N ASP A 25 -2.02 16.86 -60.43
CA ASP A 25 -0.73 17.37 -59.92
C ASP A 25 -0.61 18.73 -59.21
N GLY A 26 -0.12 18.68 -57.97
CA GLY A 26 0.35 19.84 -57.20
C GLY A 26 1.08 19.43 -55.91
N ALA A 27 2.41 19.34 -55.95
CA ALA A 27 3.22 18.89 -54.83
C ALA A 27 3.45 19.97 -53.75
N VAL A 28 3.40 19.59 -52.47
CA VAL A 28 4.06 20.28 -51.34
C VAL A 28 4.61 19.21 -50.38
N ALA A 29 5.79 19.45 -49.81
CA ALA A 29 6.58 18.48 -49.05
C ALA A 29 6.14 18.29 -47.58
N GLU A 30 6.34 17.08 -47.07
CA GLU A 30 6.37 16.78 -45.63
C GLU A 30 7.82 16.70 -45.11
N PRO A 31 8.13 17.20 -43.90
CA PRO A 31 9.46 17.06 -43.30
C PRO A 31 9.63 15.71 -42.57
N GLN A 32 10.80 15.09 -42.74
CA GLN A 32 11.22 13.94 -41.96
C GLN A 32 11.60 14.37 -40.52
N PRO A 33 11.34 13.56 -39.48
CA PRO A 33 11.97 13.74 -38.17
C PRO A 33 13.38 13.14 -38.17
N GLU A 34 14.33 13.89 -37.62
CA GLU A 34 15.74 13.49 -37.48
C GLU A 34 15.91 12.39 -36.42
N ALA A 35 16.96 11.58 -36.58
CA ALA A 35 17.36 10.56 -35.62
C ALA A 35 18.36 11.14 -34.63
N GLU A 36 18.12 10.98 -33.32
CA GLU A 36 19.14 11.22 -32.29
C GLU A 36 19.81 9.91 -31.86
N GLU A 37 21.14 9.98 -31.71
CA GLU A 37 22.02 8.82 -31.57
C GLU A 37 22.04 8.28 -30.14
N THR A 38 21.87 6.96 -30.00
CA THR A 38 22.09 6.25 -28.72
C THR A 38 23.55 5.85 -28.57
N ASN A 39 24.30 6.61 -27.78
CA ASN A 39 25.66 6.23 -27.38
C ASN A 39 25.65 5.02 -26.43
N GLN A 40 25.96 3.85 -26.97
CA GLN A 40 26.28 2.65 -26.19
C GLN A 40 27.76 2.64 -25.80
N SER A 41 28.07 2.20 -24.59
CA SER A 41 29.44 1.89 -24.18
C SER A 41 29.46 0.72 -23.18
N GLU A 42 29.62 -0.50 -23.70
CA GLU A 42 30.18 -1.62 -22.94
C GLU A 42 31.72 -1.56 -22.97
N PRO A 43 32.39 -2.14 -21.96
CA PRO A 43 33.43 -3.10 -22.29
C PRO A 43 33.29 -4.46 -21.57
N LYS A 44 34.05 -5.43 -22.10
CA LYS A 44 33.99 -6.89 -21.92
C LYS A 44 34.58 -7.42 -20.59
N PRO A 45 34.40 -8.74 -20.29
CA PRO A 45 34.64 -9.32 -18.96
C PRO A 45 36.08 -9.79 -18.70
N GLU A 46 36.39 -10.07 -17.43
CA GLU A 46 37.55 -10.86 -16.99
C GLU A 46 37.13 -12.01 -16.04
N ASP A 47 37.97 -13.04 -15.96
CA ASP A 47 37.66 -14.36 -15.41
C ASP A 47 37.77 -14.51 -13.88
N GLY A 48 36.89 -15.36 -13.34
CA GLY A 48 37.23 -16.49 -12.47
C GLY A 48 38.05 -16.29 -11.18
N ALA A 49 37.38 -16.45 -10.03
CA ALA A 49 37.99 -17.03 -8.83
C ALA A 49 36.95 -17.84 -8.02
N GLU A 50 37.28 -19.10 -7.71
CA GLU A 50 36.53 -19.94 -6.78
C GLU A 50 36.82 -19.53 -5.32
N ALA A 51 35.83 -19.69 -4.42
CA ALA A 51 35.89 -20.69 -3.33
C ALA A 51 35.13 -20.32 -2.04
N SER A 52 34.64 -21.38 -1.39
CA SER A 52 34.22 -21.49 0.02
C SER A 52 32.95 -20.73 0.46
N GLY A 53 31.99 -21.51 1.00
CA GLY A 53 30.81 -20.98 1.66
C GLY A 53 30.98 -20.90 3.17
N ALA A 54 30.26 -19.97 3.79
CA ALA A 54 29.88 -19.99 5.19
C ALA A 54 28.56 -19.21 5.32
N ASP A 55 27.52 -19.85 5.89
CA ASP A 55 26.25 -19.18 6.19
C ASP A 55 26.43 -18.08 7.26
N PRO A 56 25.98 -16.85 7.00
CA PRO A 56 25.59 -15.94 8.06
C PRO A 56 24.10 -16.12 8.37
N LYS A 57 23.78 -16.52 9.61
CA LYS A 57 22.42 -16.48 10.13
C LYS A 57 21.83 -15.08 9.94
N LEU A 58 20.70 -15.00 9.24
CA LEU A 58 19.87 -13.80 9.22
C LEU A 58 18.98 -13.80 10.46
N ASP A 59 19.37 -13.06 11.49
CA ASP A 59 18.49 -12.73 12.60
C ASP A 59 17.32 -11.88 12.08
N ARG A 60 16.09 -12.34 12.32
CA ARG A 60 14.87 -11.57 12.06
C ARG A 60 14.80 -10.39 13.05
N PRO A 61 14.62 -9.14 12.59
CA PRO A 61 14.11 -8.08 13.45
C PRO A 61 12.69 -8.44 13.91
N GLU A 62 12.37 -8.18 15.18
CA GLU A 62 11.07 -8.50 15.76
C GLU A 62 9.94 -7.62 15.19
N GLU A 63 8.73 -8.19 15.12
CA GLU A 63 7.56 -7.55 14.54
C GLU A 63 7.00 -6.45 15.45
N THR A 64 7.30 -5.18 15.16
CA THR A 64 6.56 -4.03 15.73
C THR A 64 5.16 -3.93 15.12
N SER A 65 4.27 -4.81 15.60
CA SER A 65 2.85 -4.81 15.24
C SER A 65 2.16 -3.54 15.72
N ILE A 66 2.07 -2.54 14.83
CA ILE A 66 1.23 -1.36 15.04
C ILE A 66 -0.23 -1.81 15.20
N ARG A 67 -0.72 -1.69 16.43
CA ARG A 67 -2.10 -2.03 16.82
C ARG A 67 -3.07 -1.11 16.09
N SER A 68 -3.74 -1.64 15.08
CA SER A 68 -5.04 -1.13 14.66
C SER A 68 -6.04 -1.46 15.79
N ASN A 69 -6.69 -0.45 16.37
CA ASN A 69 -7.66 -0.65 17.44
C ASN A 69 -8.75 -1.65 17.04
N ASP A 70 -8.84 -2.77 17.76
CA ASP A 70 -10.03 -3.62 17.80
C ASP A 70 -10.15 -4.21 19.22
N ASN A 71 -11.25 -3.86 19.90
CA ASN A 71 -11.55 -4.29 21.26
C ASN A 71 -12.38 -5.59 21.20
N SER A 72 -11.79 -6.72 21.59
CA SER A 72 -12.53 -7.90 22.01
C SER A 72 -11.80 -8.61 23.15
N GLN A 73 -12.46 -8.68 24.31
CA GLN A 73 -11.97 -9.42 25.47
C GLN A 73 -12.26 -10.90 25.29
N ASP A 74 -11.29 -11.76 25.66
CA ASP A 74 -11.57 -13.05 26.29
C ASP A 74 -10.33 -13.51 27.09
N THR A 75 -10.58 -14.16 28.23
CA THR A 75 -9.63 -14.73 29.20
C THR A 75 -9.70 -16.27 29.13
N PRO A 76 -8.69 -17.09 29.55
CA PRO A 76 -8.29 -17.15 30.96
C PRO A 76 -6.88 -17.67 31.38
N SER A 77 -6.60 -17.42 32.68
CA SER A 77 -5.92 -18.26 33.69
C SER A 77 -4.43 -18.68 33.59
N ASP A 78 -3.67 -18.15 34.57
CA ASP A 78 -2.75 -18.84 35.49
C ASP A 78 -1.72 -19.88 35.01
N SER A 79 -0.43 -19.52 35.12
CA SER A 79 0.46 -20.11 36.14
C SER A 79 1.87 -19.49 36.13
N ALA A 80 2.55 -19.54 37.28
CA ALA A 80 3.92 -19.09 37.51
C ALA A 80 4.54 -19.90 38.67
N PRO A 81 5.84 -19.78 38.97
CA PRO A 81 7.01 -19.68 38.08
C PRO A 81 8.02 -20.83 38.37
N GLN A 82 9.11 -20.94 37.61
CA GLN A 82 10.29 -21.72 38.06
C GLN A 82 11.64 -21.07 37.72
N GLU A 83 12.56 -21.16 38.68
CA GLU A 83 13.90 -20.56 38.67
C GLU A 83 14.92 -21.41 37.89
N SER A 84 15.88 -20.76 37.23
CA SER A 84 17.28 -21.22 37.10
C SER A 84 18.09 -20.09 36.43
N ALA A 85 19.01 -19.45 37.15
CA ALA A 85 20.40 -19.86 37.41
C ALA A 85 21.38 -19.10 36.49
N GLN A 86 22.10 -18.15 37.07
CA GLN A 86 23.23 -17.45 36.43
C GLN A 86 24.42 -18.40 36.23
N PRO A 87 25.35 -18.02 35.33
CA PRO A 87 26.77 -18.19 35.56
C PRO A 87 27.47 -16.82 35.75
N GLU A 88 28.17 -16.65 36.87
CA GLU A 88 29.06 -15.50 37.09
C GLU A 88 30.35 -15.64 36.26
N LEU A 89 30.90 -14.51 35.80
CA LEU A 89 32.30 -14.40 35.38
C LEU A 89 33.02 -13.26 36.12
N ARG A 90 34.33 -13.42 36.28
CA ARG A 90 35.06 -12.85 37.41
C ARG A 90 35.52 -11.40 37.22
N LYS A 91 35.34 -10.64 38.31
CA LYS A 91 36.11 -9.48 38.80
C LYS A 91 37.42 -9.18 38.05
N ASP A 92 37.59 -7.91 37.68
CA ASP A 92 38.88 -7.23 37.74
C ASP A 92 38.80 -6.00 38.67
N GLN A 93 39.93 -5.53 39.18
CA GLN A 93 40.02 -4.61 40.32
C GLN A 93 40.33 -3.17 39.91
N GLY A 94 39.77 -2.18 40.62
CA GLY A 94 40.39 -0.84 40.68
C GLY A 94 39.50 0.39 40.54
N SER A 95 38.44 0.54 41.34
CA SER A 95 37.94 1.88 41.67
C SER A 95 37.35 1.94 43.07
N ARG A 96 37.64 3.02 43.80
CA ARG A 96 37.31 3.21 45.21
C ARG A 96 35.88 3.72 45.34
N THR A 97 34.96 2.86 45.79
CA THR A 97 33.57 3.24 46.02
C THR A 97 33.42 4.19 47.21
N PHE A 98 33.05 5.44 46.93
CA PHE A 98 32.58 6.39 47.95
C PHE A 98 31.15 6.04 48.37
N THR A 99 30.83 6.26 49.65
CA THR A 99 29.46 6.08 50.14
C THR A 99 28.61 7.32 49.89
N MET A 100 27.30 7.15 49.68
CA MET A 100 26.41 8.27 49.35
C MET A 100 26.30 9.32 50.47
N ARG A 101 26.75 9.00 51.69
CA ARG A 101 26.86 9.94 52.83
C ARG A 101 28.07 10.87 52.70
N GLU A 102 29.15 10.45 52.06
CA GLU A 102 30.36 11.26 51.87
C GLU A 102 30.16 12.30 50.76
N LEU A 103 29.50 11.91 49.65
CA LEU A 103 29.10 12.81 48.56
C LEU A 103 28.20 13.97 49.02
N LEU A 104 27.32 13.73 50.00
CA LEU A 104 26.38 14.74 50.49
C LEU A 104 26.96 15.70 51.54
N ASN A 105 28.12 15.40 52.13
CA ASN A 105 28.81 16.31 53.05
C ASN A 105 29.75 17.28 52.33
N GLY A 106 30.17 17.01 51.10
CA GLY A 106 31.05 17.89 50.30
C GLY A 106 30.36 19.17 49.78
N LEU A 107 29.03 19.22 49.76
CA LEU A 107 28.23 20.31 49.17
C LEU A 107 27.75 21.36 50.18
N LYS A 108 28.28 21.37 51.42
CA LYS A 108 27.79 22.24 52.50
C LYS A 108 28.74 23.30 53.02
N ASN A 109 29.97 23.37 52.48
CA ASN A 109 30.98 24.34 52.87
C ASN A 109 31.42 25.19 51.67
N ASP A 110 30.52 26.05 51.17
CA ASP A 110 30.93 27.33 50.60
C ASP A 110 29.79 28.36 50.71
N GLN A 111 29.88 29.21 51.73
CA GLN A 111 29.09 30.45 51.84
C GLN A 111 30.07 31.59 52.07
N GLY A 112 30.21 32.44 51.06
CA GLY A 112 30.98 33.69 51.11
C GLY A 112 30.25 34.77 50.32
N ASN A 113 30.06 35.93 50.95
CA ASN A 113 29.49 37.14 50.32
C ASN A 113 30.53 37.76 49.34
N ASP A 114 30.24 38.66 48.40
CA ASP A 114 29.33 39.82 48.37
C ASP A 114 28.93 40.20 46.90
N PRO A 115 27.94 41.09 46.67
CA PRO A 115 27.53 41.64 45.36
C PRO A 115 28.39 42.88 44.94
N PRO A 116 28.14 43.66 43.85
CA PRO A 116 27.00 43.69 42.91
C PRO A 116 27.36 43.88 41.40
N TYR A 117 26.35 43.94 40.51
CA TYR A 117 26.00 45.10 39.64
C TYR A 117 24.98 44.75 38.53
N ASP A 118 23.97 45.62 38.35
CA ASP A 118 23.01 45.58 37.23
C ASP A 118 23.65 45.97 35.89
N ALA A 119 23.33 45.23 34.82
CA ALA A 119 23.48 45.68 33.44
C ALA A 119 22.45 44.99 32.54
N SER A 120 21.26 45.60 32.42
CA SER A 120 20.22 45.16 31.49
C SER A 120 20.62 45.47 30.04
N SER A 121 20.86 44.42 29.24
CA SER A 121 21.12 44.52 27.80
C SER A 121 20.18 43.57 27.03
N PRO A 122 19.19 44.09 26.27
CA PRO A 122 18.27 43.26 25.50
C PRO A 122 18.82 43.07 24.08
N TYR A 123 19.66 42.06 23.85
CA TYR A 123 19.87 41.36 22.56
C TYR A 123 20.93 40.26 22.75
N SER A 124 20.54 39.12 23.30
CA SER A 124 21.33 37.89 23.19
C SER A 124 20.89 37.16 21.92
N GLN A 125 21.82 36.95 20.98
CA GLN A 125 21.61 35.98 19.92
C GLN A 125 21.70 34.59 20.57
N GLU A 126 20.60 33.85 20.60
CA GLU A 126 20.56 32.49 21.14
C GLU A 126 21.54 31.61 20.35
N THR A 127 22.42 30.90 21.04
CA THR A 127 23.30 29.94 20.36
C THR A 127 22.52 28.67 20.01
N PRO A 128 22.89 27.94 18.94
CA PRO A 128 22.20 26.70 18.58
C PRO A 128 22.09 25.71 19.75
N GLU A 129 23.15 25.57 20.55
CA GLU A 129 23.18 24.72 21.76
C GLU A 129 22.10 25.09 22.79
N GLN A 130 21.83 26.40 22.99
CA GLN A 130 20.74 26.89 23.85
C GLN A 130 19.37 26.52 23.26
N GLN A 131 19.19 26.60 21.94
CA GLN A 131 17.94 26.24 21.28
C GLN A 131 17.66 24.74 21.34
N HIS A 132 18.64 23.87 21.10
CA HIS A 132 18.48 22.42 21.31
C HIS A 132 18.14 22.09 22.78
N THR A 133 18.75 22.78 23.74
CA THR A 133 18.45 22.61 25.18
C THR A 133 17.00 23.00 25.51
N ILE A 134 16.51 24.13 24.98
CA ILE A 134 15.13 24.60 25.19
C ILE A 134 14.12 23.62 24.56
N GLN A 135 14.36 23.13 23.35
CA GLN A 135 13.51 22.14 22.68
C GLN A 135 13.46 20.80 23.45
N ASN A 136 14.62 20.30 23.89
CA ASN A 136 14.73 19.09 24.69
C ASN A 136 13.97 19.19 26.02
N ASN A 137 14.00 20.37 26.67
CA ASN A 137 13.21 20.64 27.88
C ASN A 137 11.70 20.63 27.58
N ALA A 138 11.24 21.29 26.51
CA ALA A 138 9.84 21.30 26.10
C ALA A 138 9.31 19.89 25.78
N ALA A 139 10.11 19.06 25.08
CA ALA A 139 9.78 17.66 24.82
C ALA A 139 9.62 16.85 26.13
N MET A 140 10.51 17.09 27.11
CA MET A 140 10.40 16.47 28.44
C MET A 140 9.16 16.95 29.22
N GLU A 141 8.81 18.23 29.16
CA GLU A 141 7.60 18.77 29.82
C GLU A 141 6.32 18.16 29.26
N LEU A 142 6.23 17.99 27.93
CA LEU A 142 5.12 17.27 27.28
C LEU A 142 5.03 15.82 27.79
N ILE A 143 6.14 15.07 27.83
CA ILE A 143 6.15 13.66 28.29
C ILE A 143 5.83 13.53 29.78
N ASN A 144 6.28 14.47 30.62
CA ASN A 144 6.02 14.47 32.07
C ASN A 144 4.56 14.84 32.40
N SER A 145 3.85 15.55 31.50
CA SER A 145 2.47 16.01 31.73
C SER A 145 1.40 15.02 31.25
N VAL A 146 1.75 13.99 30.46
CA VAL A 146 0.82 12.90 30.09
C VAL A 146 0.40 12.12 31.34
N THR A 147 -0.91 12.00 31.56
CA THR A 147 -1.48 11.07 32.54
C THR A 147 -2.21 9.95 31.81
N GLY A 148 -1.73 8.72 31.95
CA GLY A 148 -2.36 7.55 31.33
C GLY A 148 -3.75 7.29 31.89
N VAL A 149 -4.69 6.95 31.00
CA VAL A 149 -6.13 6.79 31.33
C VAL A 149 -6.40 5.68 32.36
N ASP A 150 -5.65 4.59 32.32
CA ASP A 150 -5.76 3.41 33.18
C ASP A 150 -4.42 3.09 33.88
N ASP A 151 -4.40 2.07 34.74
CA ASP A 151 -3.18 1.68 35.46
C ASP A 151 -2.08 1.15 34.54
N GLU A 152 -2.46 0.52 33.43
CA GLU A 152 -1.52 0.07 32.41
C GLU A 152 -0.89 1.30 31.72
N GLY A 153 -1.68 2.28 31.28
CA GLY A 153 -1.23 3.52 30.67
C GLY A 153 -0.41 4.39 31.60
N ARG A 154 -0.77 4.49 32.89
CA ARG A 154 0.10 5.12 33.90
C ARG A 154 1.44 4.40 34.03
N SER A 155 1.45 3.08 33.88
CA SER A 155 2.67 2.27 33.96
C SER A 155 3.53 2.39 32.70
N ARG A 156 2.93 2.34 31.52
CA ARG A 156 3.56 2.67 30.22
C ARG A 156 4.18 4.07 30.29
N GLN A 157 3.46 5.08 30.78
CA GLN A 157 4.00 6.44 30.85
C GLN A 157 5.22 6.55 31.75
N ARG A 158 5.27 5.88 32.91
CA ARG A 158 6.47 5.89 33.76
C ARG A 158 7.69 5.31 33.05
N VAL A 159 7.51 4.28 32.21
CA VAL A 159 8.58 3.70 31.38
C VAL A 159 8.99 4.66 30.27
N LEU A 160 8.02 5.27 29.56
CA LEU A 160 8.26 6.27 28.51
C LEU A 160 9.00 7.50 29.06
N THR A 161 8.59 8.05 30.21
CA THR A 161 9.30 9.14 30.89
C THR A 161 10.73 8.76 31.29
N PHE A 162 10.97 7.52 31.73
CA PHE A 162 12.32 7.06 32.05
C PHE A 162 13.19 6.94 30.79
N ALA A 163 12.66 6.37 29.71
CA ALA A 163 13.34 6.27 28.42
C ALA A 163 13.66 7.65 27.83
N ALA A 164 12.70 8.58 27.84
CA ALA A 164 12.87 9.96 27.40
C ALA A 164 14.05 10.65 28.11
N ARG A 165 14.17 10.51 29.43
CA ARG A 165 15.32 11.06 30.20
C ARG A 165 16.65 10.45 29.80
N ARG A 166 16.66 9.16 29.41
CA ARG A 166 17.88 8.50 28.91
C ARG A 166 18.29 9.03 27.55
N TYR A 167 17.35 9.20 26.62
CA TYR A 167 17.63 9.77 25.30
C TYR A 167 18.00 11.25 25.39
N ALA A 168 17.26 12.06 26.15
CA ALA A 168 17.61 13.46 26.41
C ALA A 168 19.07 13.60 26.88
N SER A 169 19.48 12.78 27.86
CA SER A 169 20.85 12.82 28.35
C SER A 169 21.87 12.17 27.41
N ALA A 170 21.46 11.33 26.46
CA ALA A 170 22.34 10.90 25.36
C ALA A 170 22.62 12.08 24.42
N ILE A 171 21.58 12.82 24.01
CA ILE A 171 21.69 14.02 23.15
C ILE A 171 22.52 15.13 23.82
N GLU A 172 22.37 15.34 25.13
CA GLU A 172 23.23 16.26 25.91
C GLU A 172 24.72 15.93 25.82
N ARG A 173 25.08 14.64 25.66
CA ARG A 173 26.47 14.18 25.56
C ARG A 173 26.96 14.08 24.12
N ASN A 174 26.06 13.77 23.20
CA ASN A 174 26.32 13.64 21.77
C ASN A 174 25.10 14.15 20.97
N PRO A 175 25.09 15.42 20.55
CA PRO A 175 24.01 15.97 19.73
C PRO A 175 23.84 15.28 18.36
N GLU A 176 24.85 14.55 17.88
CA GLU A 176 24.82 13.82 16.61
C GLU A 176 24.33 12.36 16.75
N ASP A 177 23.86 11.95 17.95
CA ASP A 177 23.27 10.62 18.19
C ASP A 177 21.86 10.53 17.56
N TYR A 178 21.84 10.25 16.26
CA TYR A 178 20.61 10.09 15.48
C TYR A 178 19.72 8.94 16.00
N ASP A 179 20.32 7.89 16.58
CA ASP A 179 19.58 6.75 17.13
C ASP A 179 18.84 7.16 18.41
N ALA A 180 19.47 7.94 19.29
CA ALA A 180 18.79 8.52 20.45
C ALA A 180 17.69 9.52 20.05
N LEU A 181 17.87 10.32 19.00
CA LEU A 181 16.83 11.20 18.45
C LEU A 181 15.64 10.41 17.90
N TYR A 182 15.91 9.39 17.07
CA TYR A 182 14.91 8.49 16.50
C TYR A 182 14.10 7.77 17.59
N ASN A 183 14.77 7.19 18.59
CA ASN A 183 14.09 6.48 19.66
C ASN A 183 13.34 7.43 20.61
N TRP A 184 13.78 8.68 20.78
CA TRP A 184 13.01 9.68 21.52
C TRP A 184 11.76 10.11 20.76
N ALA A 185 11.82 10.21 19.43
CA ALA A 185 10.66 10.47 18.58
C ALA A 185 9.60 9.35 18.72
N LEU A 186 10.03 8.08 18.77
CA LEU A 186 9.13 6.94 19.09
C LEU A 186 8.48 7.09 20.47
N VAL A 187 9.26 7.43 21.51
CA VAL A 187 8.74 7.66 22.87
C VAL A 187 7.72 8.81 22.91
N LEU A 188 7.90 9.85 22.09
CA LEU A 188 6.94 10.95 21.93
C LEU A 188 5.64 10.48 21.25
N GLN A 189 5.71 9.65 20.19
CA GLN A 189 4.52 9.06 19.55
C GLN A 189 3.74 8.15 20.53
N GLU A 190 4.42 7.22 21.19
CA GLU A 190 3.81 6.31 22.17
C GLU A 190 3.20 7.07 23.35
N SER A 191 3.84 8.17 23.79
CA SER A 191 3.26 9.08 24.78
C SER A 191 1.99 9.75 24.25
N ALA A 192 1.94 10.11 22.96
CA ALA A 192 0.79 10.73 22.30
C ALA A 192 -0.40 9.77 22.15
N ASP A 193 -0.16 8.47 21.97
CA ASP A 193 -1.20 7.43 21.97
C ASP A 193 -1.71 7.10 23.39
N ASN A 194 -0.92 7.40 24.42
CA ASN A 194 -1.29 7.24 25.82
C ASN A 194 -2.07 8.44 26.40
N VAL A 195 -2.22 9.53 25.63
CA VAL A 195 -3.07 10.70 25.95
C VAL A 195 -4.55 10.34 25.83
N GLY A 196 -5.32 10.57 26.88
CA GLY A 196 -6.77 10.37 26.86
C GLY A 196 -7.50 11.32 25.88
N PRO A 197 -8.64 10.90 25.30
CA PRO A 197 -9.32 11.66 24.24
C PRO A 197 -9.78 13.07 24.67
N ASP A 198 -10.08 13.25 25.95
CA ASP A 198 -10.54 14.52 26.54
C ASP A 198 -9.38 15.40 27.09
N SER A 199 -8.12 14.98 26.90
CA SER A 199 -6.95 15.69 27.43
C SER A 199 -6.56 16.90 26.58
N THR A 200 -6.82 18.10 27.10
CA THR A 200 -6.42 19.37 26.46
C THR A 200 -4.94 19.70 26.64
N SER A 201 -4.27 19.17 27.68
CA SER A 201 -2.85 19.42 27.94
C SER A 201 -2.19 18.24 28.68
N PRO A 202 -1.12 17.64 28.14
CA PRO A 202 -0.56 17.90 26.81
C PRO A 202 -1.56 17.43 25.74
N SER A 203 -1.58 18.11 24.59
CA SER A 203 -2.36 17.65 23.46
C SER A 203 -1.60 16.55 22.70
N LYS A 204 -2.34 15.59 22.15
CA LYS A 204 -1.77 14.54 21.28
C LYS A 204 -0.98 15.13 20.11
N ASP A 205 -1.47 16.22 19.53
CA ASP A 205 -0.82 16.92 18.42
C ASP A 205 0.53 17.56 18.81
N ALA A 206 0.66 18.13 20.01
CA ALA A 206 1.92 18.72 20.47
C ALA A 206 3.04 17.66 20.62
N LEU A 207 2.68 16.48 21.16
CA LEU A 207 3.61 15.35 21.25
C LEU A 207 4.02 14.81 19.88
N LEU A 208 3.07 14.70 18.94
CA LEU A 208 3.35 14.27 17.57
C LEU A 208 4.14 15.32 16.76
N GLU A 209 3.93 16.60 17.01
CA GLU A 209 4.74 17.68 16.42
C GLU A 209 6.20 17.60 16.88
N GLU A 210 6.42 17.39 18.18
CA GLU A 210 7.78 17.25 18.71
C GLU A 210 8.44 15.95 18.22
N ALA A 211 7.70 14.85 18.11
CA ALA A 211 8.18 13.63 17.44
C ALA A 211 8.60 13.91 15.99
N CYS A 212 7.81 14.68 15.24
CA CYS A 212 8.16 15.09 13.86
C CYS A 212 9.48 15.87 13.80
N LYS A 213 9.75 16.78 14.74
CA LYS A 213 11.03 17.52 14.80
C LYS A 213 12.20 16.58 15.08
N LYS A 214 12.03 15.62 15.99
CA LYS A 214 13.08 14.65 16.34
C LYS A 214 13.37 13.65 15.21
N TYR A 215 12.37 13.27 14.41
CA TYR A 215 12.60 12.53 13.17
C TYR A 215 13.29 13.36 12.08
N ASP A 216 12.95 14.64 11.91
CA ASP A 216 13.64 15.55 10.98
C ASP A 216 15.12 15.73 11.39
N GLU A 217 15.41 15.86 12.68
CA GLU A 217 16.77 15.94 13.22
C GLU A 217 17.55 14.62 12.98
N ALA A 218 16.94 13.47 13.30
CA ALA A 218 17.54 12.15 13.07
C ALA A 218 17.80 11.85 11.58
N THR A 219 16.88 12.22 10.69
CA THR A 219 17.03 12.00 9.24
C THR A 219 17.99 12.98 8.56
N ARG A 220 18.22 14.17 9.15
CA ARG A 220 19.31 15.08 8.71
C ARG A 220 20.68 14.52 9.06
N LEU A 221 20.82 13.89 10.23
CA LEU A 221 22.06 13.23 10.66
C LEU A 221 22.31 11.89 9.95
N CYS A 222 21.25 11.10 9.72
CA CYS A 222 21.29 9.83 9.00
C CYS A 222 20.26 9.79 7.85
N PRO A 223 20.58 10.32 6.65
CA PRO A 223 19.66 10.39 5.51
C PRO A 223 19.25 9.03 4.89
N THR A 224 19.83 7.93 5.39
CA THR A 224 19.52 6.54 4.99
C THR A 224 18.66 5.79 6.01
N LEU A 225 18.28 6.42 7.14
CA LEU A 225 17.46 5.79 8.18
C LEU A 225 15.99 5.66 7.75
N HIS A 226 15.65 4.59 7.03
CA HIS A 226 14.31 4.38 6.47
C HIS A 226 13.22 4.31 7.54
N ASP A 227 13.52 3.77 8.73
CA ASP A 227 12.53 3.64 9.81
C ASP A 227 12.15 4.99 10.41
N ALA A 228 13.08 5.95 10.45
CA ALA A 228 12.76 7.33 10.83
C ALA A 228 11.81 7.97 9.80
N PHE A 229 12.08 7.85 8.50
CA PHE A 229 11.15 8.33 7.47
C PHE A 229 9.77 7.67 7.54
N TYR A 230 9.71 6.36 7.77
CA TYR A 230 8.46 5.60 7.88
C TYR A 230 7.63 6.01 9.12
N ASN A 231 8.24 6.05 10.31
CA ASN A 231 7.55 6.40 11.54
C ASN A 231 7.21 7.90 11.60
N TRP A 232 8.03 8.76 10.99
CA TRP A 232 7.69 10.17 10.78
C TRP A 232 6.47 10.35 9.87
N ALA A 233 6.37 9.56 8.79
CA ALA A 233 5.19 9.57 7.93
C ALA A 233 3.92 9.15 8.67
N ILE A 234 4.02 8.21 9.62
CA ILE A 234 2.91 7.84 10.53
C ILE A 234 2.55 9.02 11.43
N ALA A 235 3.53 9.63 12.12
CA ALA A 235 3.28 10.79 12.99
C ALA A 235 2.56 11.93 12.24
N ILE A 236 3.03 12.27 11.04
CA ILE A 236 2.39 13.29 10.18
C ILE A 236 0.98 12.85 9.75
N SER A 237 0.77 11.57 9.43
CA SER A 237 -0.54 11.03 9.06
C SER A 237 -1.56 11.20 10.19
N ASP A 238 -1.16 10.98 11.44
CA ASP A 238 -2.06 11.14 12.60
C ASP A 238 -2.35 12.61 12.91
N ARG A 239 -1.37 13.51 12.72
CA ARG A 239 -1.60 14.96 12.71
C ARG A 239 -2.60 15.37 11.62
N ALA A 240 -2.47 14.84 10.40
CA ALA A 240 -3.37 15.12 9.29
C ALA A 240 -4.82 14.67 9.60
N LYS A 241 -5.01 13.48 10.20
CA LYS A 241 -6.33 12.99 10.65
C LYS A 241 -6.99 13.94 11.65
N MET A 242 -6.24 14.43 12.65
CA MET A 242 -6.76 15.39 13.64
C MET A 242 -7.16 16.74 13.03
N ARG A 243 -6.60 17.11 11.87
CA ARG A 243 -6.97 18.31 11.11
C ARG A 243 -8.12 18.10 10.11
N GLY A 244 -8.64 16.87 9.97
CA GLY A 244 -9.81 16.54 9.17
C GLY A 244 -9.67 16.95 7.70
N ARG A 245 -10.65 17.71 7.17
CA ARG A 245 -10.71 18.12 5.74
C ARG A 245 -10.30 19.58 5.55
N THR A 246 -9.10 19.93 6.02
CA THR A 246 -8.54 21.29 5.94
C THR A 246 -7.36 21.37 4.98
N LYS A 247 -6.93 22.59 4.63
CA LYS A 247 -5.71 22.81 3.83
C LYS A 247 -4.43 22.45 4.56
N GLU A 248 -4.43 22.54 5.90
CA GLU A 248 -3.34 22.03 6.74
C GLU A 248 -3.25 20.49 6.65
N ALA A 249 -4.38 19.79 6.75
CA ALA A 249 -4.44 18.34 6.53
C ALA A 249 -3.94 17.94 5.13
N GLU A 250 -4.28 18.71 4.09
CA GLU A 250 -3.80 18.47 2.72
C GLU A 250 -2.27 18.55 2.61
N GLU A 251 -1.62 19.51 3.25
CA GLU A 251 -0.17 19.62 3.23
C GLU A 251 0.51 18.56 4.12
N LEU A 252 -0.04 18.26 5.29
CA LEU A 252 0.43 17.16 6.14
C LEU A 252 0.35 15.82 5.39
N TRP A 253 -0.76 15.51 4.72
CA TRP A 253 -0.86 14.30 3.90
C TRP A 253 0.18 14.29 2.75
N LYS A 254 0.43 15.41 2.08
CA LYS A 254 1.50 15.50 1.07
C LYS A 254 2.88 15.26 1.69
N GLN A 255 3.17 15.80 2.87
CA GLN A 255 4.43 15.55 3.58
C GLN A 255 4.58 14.08 4.01
N ALA A 256 3.51 13.46 4.53
CA ALA A 256 3.48 12.04 4.87
C ALA A 256 3.76 11.16 3.64
N THR A 257 3.15 11.45 2.48
CA THR A 257 3.40 10.69 1.25
C THR A 257 4.85 10.82 0.74
N ARG A 258 5.50 11.98 0.88
CA ARG A 258 6.94 12.15 0.58
C ARG A 258 7.83 11.33 1.52
N ASN A 259 7.49 11.27 2.81
CA ASN A 259 8.27 10.49 3.77
C ASN A 259 8.07 8.98 3.61
N TYR A 260 6.85 8.50 3.32
CA TYR A 260 6.63 7.11 2.92
C TYR A 260 7.36 6.76 1.61
N GLU A 261 7.35 7.65 0.63
CA GLU A 261 8.12 7.49 -0.61
C GLU A 261 9.61 7.33 -0.31
N LYS A 262 10.18 8.21 0.52
CA LYS A 262 11.60 8.15 0.90
C LYS A 262 11.95 6.88 1.67
N ALA A 263 11.08 6.44 2.58
CA ALA A 263 11.25 5.17 3.29
C ALA A 263 11.26 3.97 2.33
N VAL A 264 10.35 3.92 1.36
CA VAL A 264 10.29 2.86 0.34
C VAL A 264 11.45 2.93 -0.66
N GLN A 265 11.97 4.12 -0.99
CA GLN A 265 13.17 4.26 -1.81
C GLN A 265 14.42 3.69 -1.12
N LEU A 266 14.51 3.84 0.20
CA LEU A 266 15.61 3.32 1.03
C LEU A 266 15.44 1.83 1.35
N ASN A 267 14.21 1.36 1.55
CA ASN A 267 13.87 -0.04 1.76
C ASN A 267 12.66 -0.45 0.91
N TRP A 268 12.95 -0.91 -0.30
CA TRP A 268 11.93 -1.27 -1.30
C TRP A 268 11.13 -2.53 -0.95
N ASN A 269 11.62 -3.36 -0.03
CA ASN A 269 11.05 -4.67 0.30
C ASN A 269 10.13 -4.62 1.53
N SER A 270 9.34 -3.55 1.68
CA SER A 270 8.40 -3.37 2.80
C SER A 270 6.94 -3.30 2.31
N PRO A 271 6.19 -4.42 2.36
CA PRO A 271 4.75 -4.43 2.08
C PRO A 271 3.98 -3.42 2.94
N GLN A 272 4.34 -3.31 4.21
CA GLN A 272 3.71 -2.44 5.21
C GLN A 272 3.90 -0.96 4.85
N ALA A 273 5.11 -0.54 4.46
CA ALA A 273 5.36 0.83 4.02
C ALA A 273 4.60 1.18 2.74
N LEU A 274 4.56 0.28 1.75
CA LEU A 274 3.78 0.44 0.53
C LEU A 274 2.26 0.54 0.80
N ASN A 275 1.73 -0.29 1.70
CA ASN A 275 0.33 -0.23 2.10
C ASN A 275 -0.01 1.09 2.81
N ASN A 276 0.84 1.55 3.74
CA ASN A 276 0.60 2.78 4.48
C ASN A 276 0.76 4.03 3.59
N TRP A 277 1.66 3.99 2.61
CA TRP A 277 1.73 4.98 1.54
C TRP A 277 0.43 5.02 0.73
N GLY A 278 -0.10 3.85 0.34
CA GLY A 278 -1.40 3.72 -0.34
C GLY A 278 -2.55 4.32 0.47
N LEU A 279 -2.60 4.09 1.78
CA LEU A 279 -3.59 4.67 2.69
C LEU A 279 -3.46 6.21 2.79
N ALA A 280 -2.24 6.73 2.94
CA ALA A 280 -2.01 8.18 2.96
C ALA A 280 -2.42 8.87 1.65
N LEU A 281 -2.20 8.21 0.51
CA LEU A 281 -2.68 8.67 -0.80
C LEU A 281 -4.22 8.59 -0.89
N GLN A 282 -4.85 7.55 -0.34
CA GLN A 282 -6.31 7.42 -0.29
C GLN A 282 -6.95 8.56 0.53
N GLU A 283 -6.42 8.86 1.72
CA GLU A 283 -6.88 9.98 2.55
C GLU A 283 -6.66 11.34 1.88
N LEU A 284 -5.48 11.57 1.28
CA LEU A 284 -5.22 12.76 0.47
C LEU A 284 -6.24 12.90 -0.67
N SER A 285 -6.53 11.81 -1.38
CA SER A 285 -7.50 11.77 -2.49
C SER A 285 -8.92 12.16 -2.06
N ALA A 286 -9.26 11.98 -0.78
CA ALA A 286 -10.56 12.29 -0.22
C ALA A 286 -10.75 13.78 0.11
N ILE A 287 -9.70 14.62 0.05
CA ILE A 287 -9.75 16.05 0.39
C ILE A 287 -9.21 17.00 -0.70
N VAL A 288 -8.42 16.50 -1.66
CA VAL A 288 -7.92 17.28 -2.82
C VAL A 288 -9.01 17.59 -3.86
N PRO A 289 -8.81 18.60 -4.74
CA PRO A 289 -9.67 18.84 -5.89
C PRO A 289 -9.76 17.65 -6.85
N ALA A 290 -10.91 17.48 -7.49
CA ALA A 290 -11.20 16.34 -8.39
C ALA A 290 -10.17 16.13 -9.52
N ARG A 291 -9.56 17.22 -10.03
CA ARG A 291 -8.50 17.18 -11.04
C ARG A 291 -7.23 16.44 -10.59
N GLU A 292 -6.91 16.46 -9.30
CA GLU A 292 -5.72 15.83 -8.72
C GLU A 292 -6.06 14.43 -8.17
N LYS A 293 -7.30 14.25 -7.69
CA LYS A 293 -7.82 13.01 -7.11
C LYS A 293 -7.54 11.78 -7.99
N GLN A 294 -7.84 11.84 -9.28
CA GLN A 294 -7.70 10.70 -10.20
C GLN A 294 -6.24 10.18 -10.29
N THR A 295 -5.26 11.08 -10.34
CA THR A 295 -3.84 10.69 -10.36
C THR A 295 -3.42 10.08 -9.02
N ILE A 296 -3.84 10.69 -7.91
CA ILE A 296 -3.51 10.21 -6.56
C ILE A 296 -4.13 8.82 -6.28
N VAL A 297 -5.38 8.58 -6.69
CA VAL A 297 -6.05 7.27 -6.58
C VAL A 297 -5.31 6.20 -7.40
N ARG A 298 -4.90 6.49 -8.64
CA ARG A 298 -4.10 5.55 -9.44
C ARG A 298 -2.76 5.22 -8.80
N THR A 299 -2.11 6.22 -8.18
CA THR A 299 -0.88 5.98 -7.40
C THR A 299 -1.16 5.10 -6.18
N ALA A 300 -2.25 5.33 -5.44
CA ALA A 300 -2.64 4.48 -4.30
C ALA A 300 -2.86 3.01 -4.72
N ILE A 301 -3.58 2.78 -5.82
CA ILE A 301 -3.79 1.46 -6.43
C ILE A 301 -2.45 0.78 -6.72
N SER A 302 -1.51 1.51 -7.34
CA SER A 302 -0.16 1.00 -7.63
C SER A 302 0.60 0.60 -6.36
N LYS A 303 0.52 1.38 -5.26
CA LYS A 303 1.20 1.04 -4.00
C LYS A 303 0.59 -0.17 -3.31
N PHE A 304 -0.74 -0.31 -3.28
CA PHE A 304 -1.37 -1.53 -2.75
C PHE A 304 -1.03 -2.77 -3.59
N ARG A 305 -1.05 -2.66 -4.93
CA ARG A 305 -0.60 -3.76 -5.81
C ARG A 305 0.86 -4.15 -5.55
N ALA A 306 1.76 -3.17 -5.39
CA ALA A 306 3.15 -3.44 -5.06
C ALA A 306 3.30 -4.15 -3.70
N ALA A 307 2.54 -3.73 -2.67
CA ALA A 307 2.53 -4.42 -1.38
C ALA A 307 2.08 -5.88 -1.49
N ILE A 308 1.06 -6.16 -2.31
CA ILE A 308 0.57 -7.53 -2.59
C ILE A 308 1.60 -8.33 -3.40
N GLN A 309 2.36 -7.69 -4.30
CA GLN A 309 3.40 -8.38 -5.08
C GLN A 309 4.60 -8.80 -4.23
N LEU A 310 4.93 -8.05 -3.17
CA LEU A 310 5.93 -8.45 -2.18
C LEU A 310 5.41 -9.52 -1.22
N GLN A 311 4.14 -9.42 -0.80
CA GLN A 311 3.49 -10.39 0.07
C GLN A 311 2.07 -10.69 -0.42
N PHE A 312 1.93 -11.78 -1.19
CA PHE A 312 0.67 -12.13 -1.84
C PHE A 312 -0.50 -12.37 -0.88
N ASP A 313 -0.25 -12.79 0.36
CA ASP A 313 -1.28 -13.01 1.37
C ASP A 313 -1.50 -11.82 2.32
N PHE A 314 -0.98 -10.64 1.99
CA PHE A 314 -1.13 -9.43 2.81
C PHE A 314 -2.56 -8.86 2.73
N HIS A 315 -3.47 -9.53 3.42
CA HIS A 315 -4.91 -9.28 3.42
C HIS A 315 -5.32 -7.82 3.69
N ARG A 316 -4.51 -7.05 4.44
CA ARG A 316 -4.74 -5.60 4.64
C ARG A 316 -4.60 -4.84 3.33
N ALA A 317 -3.53 -5.05 2.55
CA ALA A 317 -3.35 -4.41 1.25
C ALA A 317 -4.39 -4.87 0.22
N ILE A 318 -4.74 -6.17 0.22
CA ILE A 318 -5.81 -6.75 -0.61
C ILE A 318 -7.15 -6.05 -0.31
N TYR A 319 -7.52 -5.94 0.97
CA TYR A 319 -8.74 -5.25 1.40
C TYR A 319 -8.73 -3.77 1.01
N ASN A 320 -7.64 -3.06 1.31
CA ASN A 320 -7.52 -1.63 1.04
C ASN A 320 -7.64 -1.32 -0.46
N LEU A 321 -6.99 -2.13 -1.32
CA LEU A 321 -7.15 -2.05 -2.77
C LEU A 321 -8.59 -2.25 -3.21
N GLY A 322 -9.29 -3.24 -2.64
CA GLY A 322 -10.73 -3.42 -2.83
C GLY A 322 -11.54 -2.16 -2.50
N THR A 323 -11.30 -1.55 -1.34
CA THR A 323 -12.01 -0.31 -0.94
C THR A 323 -11.70 0.90 -1.84
N VAL A 324 -10.45 1.04 -2.33
CA VAL A 324 -10.09 2.10 -3.28
C VAL A 324 -10.73 1.89 -4.64
N LEU A 325 -10.80 0.66 -5.14
CA LEU A 325 -11.49 0.34 -6.38
C LEU A 325 -13.00 0.60 -6.27
N TYR A 326 -13.60 0.32 -5.11
CA TYR A 326 -14.99 0.71 -4.81
C TYR A 326 -15.18 2.24 -4.90
N GLY A 327 -14.34 3.00 -4.20
CA GLY A 327 -14.40 4.47 -4.22
C GLY A 327 -14.22 5.05 -5.62
N LEU A 328 -13.32 4.48 -6.42
CA LEU A 328 -13.10 4.86 -7.82
C LEU A 328 -14.32 4.54 -8.69
N ALA A 329 -15.02 3.42 -8.44
CA ALA A 329 -16.27 3.07 -9.14
C ALA A 329 -17.37 4.11 -8.87
N GLU A 330 -17.59 4.46 -7.59
CA GLU A 330 -18.55 5.49 -7.15
C GLU A 330 -18.24 6.88 -7.76
N ASP A 331 -16.97 7.29 -7.74
CA ASP A 331 -16.55 8.55 -8.35
C ASP A 331 -16.80 8.55 -9.87
N THR A 332 -16.40 7.47 -10.56
CA THR A 332 -16.54 7.35 -12.03
C THR A 332 -18.01 7.34 -12.44
N LEU A 333 -18.86 6.65 -11.68
CA LEU A 333 -20.32 6.64 -11.87
C LEU A 333 -20.91 8.04 -11.69
N ARG A 334 -20.52 8.75 -10.64
CA ARG A 334 -21.01 10.11 -10.32
C ARG A 334 -20.55 11.17 -11.32
N THR A 335 -19.33 11.06 -11.87
CA THR A 335 -18.83 12.02 -12.87
C THR A 335 -19.23 11.66 -14.31
N GLY A 336 -19.99 10.57 -14.53
CA GLY A 336 -20.44 10.14 -15.85
C GLY A 336 -19.36 9.48 -16.73
N GLY A 337 -18.21 9.12 -16.15
CA GLY A 337 -16.99 8.76 -16.89
C GLY A 337 -16.39 9.92 -17.69
N SER A 338 -15.15 9.77 -18.19
CA SER A 338 -14.55 10.76 -19.11
C SER A 338 -14.92 10.50 -20.57
N GLY A 339 -15.84 9.55 -20.83
CA GLY A 339 -16.30 9.17 -22.17
C GLY A 339 -15.21 8.54 -23.05
N GLY A 340 -14.01 8.29 -22.50
CA GLY A 340 -12.88 7.78 -23.26
C GLY A 340 -13.04 6.30 -23.56
N PRO A 341 -12.76 5.82 -24.79
CA PRO A 341 -12.80 4.39 -25.14
C PRO A 341 -11.74 3.53 -24.43
N LYS A 342 -11.00 4.10 -23.47
CA LYS A 342 -10.00 3.44 -22.61
C LYS A 342 -10.34 3.46 -21.11
N ASP A 343 -11.45 4.10 -20.71
CA ASP A 343 -11.83 4.19 -19.30
C ASP A 343 -12.49 2.89 -18.81
N ILE A 344 -12.06 2.40 -17.65
CA ILE A 344 -12.66 1.21 -17.03
C ILE A 344 -14.08 1.54 -16.57
N SER A 345 -15.07 0.75 -17.00
CA SER A 345 -16.46 0.96 -16.59
C SER A 345 -16.65 0.82 -15.07
N PRO A 346 -17.55 1.59 -14.42
CA PRO A 346 -17.84 1.43 -13.00
C PRO A 346 -18.17 -0.01 -12.60
N ASN A 347 -18.88 -0.77 -13.44
CA ASN A 347 -19.22 -2.16 -13.18
C ASN A 347 -18.00 -3.10 -13.10
N GLU A 348 -16.97 -2.88 -13.93
CA GLU A 348 -15.73 -3.64 -13.84
C GLU A 348 -14.92 -3.24 -12.59
N LEU A 349 -14.93 -1.96 -12.20
CA LEU A 349 -14.31 -1.51 -10.95
C LEU A 349 -15.01 -2.10 -9.70
N TYR A 350 -16.36 -2.15 -9.68
CA TYR A 350 -17.13 -2.83 -8.64
C TYR A 350 -16.83 -4.33 -8.59
N SER A 351 -16.76 -4.99 -9.75
CA SER A 351 -16.38 -6.41 -9.87
C SER A 351 -14.98 -6.67 -9.32
N GLN A 352 -13.98 -5.87 -9.70
CA GLN A 352 -12.62 -5.96 -9.19
C GLN A 352 -12.56 -5.71 -7.67
N SER A 353 -13.25 -4.67 -7.18
CA SER A 353 -13.41 -4.40 -5.74
C SER A 353 -13.95 -5.63 -4.99
N ALA A 354 -15.00 -6.26 -5.52
CA ALA A 354 -15.62 -7.43 -4.92
C ALA A 354 -14.69 -8.66 -4.91
N ILE A 355 -13.90 -8.87 -5.97
CA ILE A 355 -12.87 -9.91 -6.03
C ILE A 355 -11.83 -9.71 -4.92
N TYR A 356 -11.32 -8.48 -4.75
CA TYR A 356 -10.35 -8.15 -3.71
C TYR A 356 -10.93 -8.33 -2.30
N ILE A 357 -12.14 -7.83 -2.03
CA ILE A 357 -12.80 -7.96 -0.71
C ILE A 357 -13.12 -9.43 -0.39
N ALA A 358 -13.57 -10.22 -1.37
CA ALA A 358 -13.76 -11.66 -1.24
C ALA A 358 -12.44 -12.39 -0.89
N ALA A 359 -11.34 -12.03 -1.56
CA ALA A 359 -10.03 -12.61 -1.28
C ALA A 359 -9.51 -12.26 0.12
N ALA A 360 -9.66 -11.00 0.56
CA ALA A 360 -9.29 -10.57 1.91
C ALA A 360 -10.10 -11.32 2.99
N HIS A 361 -11.41 -11.49 2.78
CA HIS A 361 -12.26 -12.27 3.67
C HIS A 361 -11.88 -13.77 3.67
N ALA A 362 -11.58 -14.37 2.51
CA ALA A 362 -11.16 -15.78 2.43
C ALA A 362 -9.85 -16.05 3.22
N LEU A 363 -8.89 -15.11 3.15
CA LEU A 363 -7.63 -15.19 3.90
C LEU A 363 -7.82 -14.97 5.42
N LYS A 364 -8.76 -14.12 5.82
CA LYS A 364 -9.05 -13.77 7.23
C LYS A 364 -10.57 -13.71 7.52
N PRO A 365 -11.27 -14.86 7.58
CA PRO A 365 -12.73 -14.88 7.71
C PRO A 365 -13.24 -14.33 9.05
N ASN A 366 -12.41 -14.39 10.10
CA ASN A 366 -12.77 -13.91 11.44
C ASN A 366 -12.78 -12.37 11.56
N TYR A 367 -12.34 -11.63 10.55
CA TYR A 367 -12.35 -10.17 10.57
C TYR A 367 -13.75 -9.65 10.22
N SER A 368 -14.48 -9.17 11.23
CA SER A 368 -15.87 -8.67 11.14
C SER A 368 -16.04 -7.58 10.07
N VAL A 369 -15.04 -6.71 9.92
CA VAL A 369 -14.96 -5.66 8.89
C VAL A 369 -15.00 -6.27 7.48
N TYR A 370 -14.22 -7.33 7.23
CA TYR A 370 -14.17 -7.99 5.91
C TYR A 370 -15.48 -8.71 5.61
N SER A 371 -16.07 -9.39 6.61
CA SER A 371 -17.39 -10.02 6.49
C SER A 371 -18.50 -9.02 6.16
N SER A 372 -18.40 -7.81 6.73
CA SER A 372 -19.37 -6.73 6.50
C SER A 372 -19.20 -6.08 5.14
N ALA A 373 -17.96 -5.81 4.72
CA ALA A 373 -17.64 -5.31 3.39
C ALA A 373 -18.03 -6.33 2.30
N LEU A 374 -17.76 -7.62 2.50
CA LEU A 374 -18.17 -8.67 1.58
C LEU A 374 -19.69 -8.72 1.40
N ARG A 375 -20.47 -8.54 2.48
CA ARG A 375 -21.94 -8.49 2.40
C ARG A 375 -22.44 -7.36 1.49
N LEU A 376 -21.75 -6.22 1.46
CA LEU A 376 -22.07 -5.09 0.58
C LEU A 376 -21.77 -5.40 -0.90
N VAL A 377 -20.62 -6.01 -1.18
CA VAL A 377 -20.12 -6.19 -2.56
C VAL A 377 -20.39 -7.57 -3.17
N ARG A 378 -20.93 -8.55 -2.43
CA ARG A 378 -21.14 -9.93 -2.92
C ARG A 378 -22.03 -9.99 -4.17
N SER A 379 -22.99 -9.08 -4.32
CA SER A 379 -23.83 -8.98 -5.52
C SER A 379 -23.10 -8.47 -6.77
N MET A 380 -21.90 -7.91 -6.61
CA MET A 380 -21.03 -7.44 -7.69
C MET A 380 -20.10 -8.56 -8.22
N LEU A 381 -20.05 -9.72 -7.55
CA LEU A 381 -19.38 -10.91 -8.06
C LEU A 381 -20.23 -11.62 -9.12
N PRO A 382 -19.63 -12.19 -10.18
CA PRO A 382 -20.34 -12.97 -11.18
C PRO A 382 -20.60 -14.42 -10.69
N LEU A 383 -21.35 -14.56 -9.59
CA LEU A 383 -21.64 -15.84 -8.93
C LEU A 383 -22.24 -16.87 -9.93
N PRO A 384 -21.85 -18.16 -9.87
CA PRO A 384 -21.03 -18.81 -8.84
C PRO A 384 -19.50 -18.70 -9.07
N TYR A 385 -19.05 -17.75 -9.90
CA TYR A 385 -17.64 -17.53 -10.22
C TYR A 385 -17.07 -16.31 -9.50
N LEU A 386 -15.74 -16.25 -9.36
CA LEU A 386 -15.04 -15.09 -8.84
C LEU A 386 -14.83 -14.03 -9.93
N LYS A 387 -14.43 -14.45 -11.14
CA LYS A 387 -14.33 -13.56 -12.32
C LYS A 387 -14.89 -14.25 -13.56
N VAL A 388 -15.50 -13.46 -14.43
CA VAL A 388 -15.93 -13.87 -15.77
C VAL A 388 -15.49 -12.79 -16.75
N GLY A 389 -14.99 -13.18 -17.92
CA GLY A 389 -14.54 -12.23 -18.94
C GLY A 389 -14.19 -12.92 -20.25
N TYR A 390 -13.53 -12.19 -21.15
CA TYR A 390 -13.01 -12.75 -22.39
C TYR A 390 -11.48 -12.81 -22.36
N LEU A 391 -10.94 -13.87 -22.96
CA LEU A 391 -9.52 -14.03 -23.28
C LEU A 391 -9.40 -14.68 -24.66
N THR A 392 -8.35 -14.33 -25.37
CA THR A 392 -7.96 -14.95 -26.64
C THR A 392 -6.89 -15.99 -26.34
N ALA A 393 -7.17 -17.25 -26.70
CA ALA A 393 -6.33 -18.40 -26.39
C ALA A 393 -6.03 -19.22 -27.65
N PRO A 394 -4.90 -19.95 -27.71
CA PRO A 394 -4.59 -20.85 -28.82
C PRO A 394 -5.53 -22.07 -28.83
N PRO A 395 -5.61 -22.83 -29.93
CA PRO A 395 -6.27 -24.13 -29.96
C PRO A 395 -5.68 -25.09 -28.91
N VAL A 396 -6.55 -25.84 -28.24
CA VAL A 396 -6.13 -26.84 -27.23
C VAL A 396 -5.14 -27.83 -27.85
N GLY A 397 -3.98 -27.99 -27.20
CA GLY A 397 -2.90 -28.87 -27.65
C GLY A 397 -1.93 -28.26 -28.66
N ASN A 398 -2.14 -27.02 -29.12
CA ASN A 398 -1.21 -26.32 -30.01
C ASN A 398 -0.92 -24.87 -29.50
N PRO A 399 -0.06 -24.69 -28.50
CA PRO A 399 0.21 -23.38 -27.91
C PRO A 399 0.94 -22.41 -28.84
N VAL A 400 1.59 -22.90 -29.91
CA VAL A 400 2.34 -22.11 -30.91
C VAL A 400 1.56 -22.03 -32.23
N ALA A 401 0.23 -22.03 -32.16
CA ALA A 401 -0.63 -21.91 -33.34
C ALA A 401 -0.48 -20.52 -34.00
N PRO A 402 -0.57 -20.43 -35.35
CA PRO A 402 -0.63 -19.16 -36.07
C PRO A 402 -1.69 -18.22 -35.49
N HIS A 403 -1.43 -16.91 -35.49
CA HIS A 403 -2.32 -15.92 -34.82
C HIS A 403 -3.79 -16.01 -35.25
N GLY A 404 -4.07 -16.36 -36.51
CA GLY A 404 -5.43 -16.53 -37.02
C GLY A 404 -6.22 -17.72 -36.43
N ASP A 405 -5.54 -18.68 -35.80
CA ASP A 405 -6.19 -19.83 -35.14
C ASP A 405 -6.56 -19.55 -33.68
N TRP A 406 -6.06 -18.46 -33.10
CA TRP A 406 -6.36 -18.06 -31.72
C TRP A 406 -7.81 -17.55 -31.63
N LYS A 407 -8.53 -17.97 -30.58
CA LYS A 407 -9.98 -17.75 -30.47
C LYS A 407 -10.35 -17.00 -29.20
N ARG A 408 -10.80 -15.75 -29.38
CA ARG A 408 -11.44 -14.95 -28.33
C ARG A 408 -12.68 -15.69 -27.82
N SER A 409 -12.61 -16.14 -26.58
CA SER A 409 -13.59 -16.99 -25.92
C SER A 409 -13.94 -16.44 -24.54
N GLN A 410 -15.07 -16.85 -23.98
CA GLN A 410 -15.43 -16.48 -22.62
C GLN A 410 -14.77 -17.45 -21.63
N PHE A 411 -14.20 -16.93 -20.56
CA PHE A 411 -13.56 -17.69 -19.49
C PHE A 411 -14.20 -17.36 -18.13
N VAL A 412 -14.13 -18.32 -17.21
CA VAL A 412 -14.49 -18.16 -15.79
C VAL A 412 -13.31 -18.54 -14.90
N LEU A 413 -13.20 -17.86 -13.77
CA LEU A 413 -12.31 -18.21 -12.66
C LEU A 413 -13.16 -18.54 -11.44
N ASN A 414 -13.06 -19.77 -10.94
CA ASN A 414 -13.65 -20.20 -9.68
C ASN A 414 -12.53 -20.52 -8.67
N HIS A 415 -12.85 -21.23 -7.58
CA HIS A 415 -11.87 -21.66 -6.57
C HIS A 415 -11.01 -22.87 -7.01
N GLU A 416 -11.36 -23.53 -8.11
CA GLU A 416 -10.67 -24.74 -8.63
C GLU A 416 -9.75 -24.43 -9.82
N GLY A 417 -10.09 -23.47 -10.68
CA GLY A 417 -9.39 -23.22 -11.93
C GLY A 417 -9.93 -22.07 -12.79
N LEU A 418 -9.14 -21.73 -13.80
CA LEU A 418 -9.54 -20.91 -14.95
C LEU A 418 -10.05 -21.85 -16.07
N GLN A 419 -11.27 -21.62 -16.56
CA GLN A 419 -11.94 -22.56 -17.48
C GLN A 419 -12.62 -21.82 -18.65
N GLN A 420 -12.46 -22.32 -19.88
CA GLN A 420 -13.13 -21.80 -21.08
C GLN A 420 -14.59 -22.28 -21.17
N ILE A 421 -15.55 -21.36 -21.27
CA ILE A 421 -16.97 -21.71 -21.46
C ILE A 421 -17.22 -22.09 -22.92
N ASN A 422 -17.83 -23.25 -23.15
CA ASN A 422 -18.31 -23.63 -24.48
C ASN A 422 -19.77 -23.17 -24.72
N LYS A 423 -20.08 -22.73 -25.95
CA LYS A 423 -21.43 -22.19 -26.29
C LYS A 423 -22.60 -23.15 -26.00
N VAL A 424 -22.36 -24.46 -25.94
CA VAL A 424 -23.38 -25.48 -25.66
C VAL A 424 -23.81 -25.48 -24.19
N GLU A 425 -22.90 -25.17 -23.25
CA GLU A 425 -23.22 -25.11 -21.82
C GLU A 425 -24.20 -23.97 -21.50
N LYS A 426 -24.13 -22.86 -22.25
CA LYS A 426 -25.12 -21.76 -22.13
C LYS A 426 -26.56 -22.19 -22.41
N GLN A 427 -26.78 -23.23 -23.20
CA GLN A 427 -28.11 -23.82 -23.41
C GLN A 427 -28.42 -24.87 -22.33
N SER A 428 -27.47 -25.73 -21.98
CA SER A 428 -27.64 -26.72 -20.89
C SER A 428 -27.93 -26.07 -19.53
N LEU A 429 -27.38 -24.89 -19.25
CA LEU A 429 -27.60 -24.12 -18.01
C LEU A 429 -29.00 -23.48 -17.95
N GLN A 430 -29.74 -23.45 -19.06
CA GLN A 430 -31.16 -23.05 -19.10
C GLN A 430 -32.13 -24.25 -19.07
N SER A 431 -31.63 -25.49 -19.25
CA SER A 431 -32.45 -26.70 -19.28
C SER A 431 -31.91 -27.79 -18.36
N LEU A 432 -32.37 -27.80 -17.09
CA LEU A 432 -32.14 -28.91 -16.16
C LEU A 432 -32.96 -30.15 -16.55
N SER A 433 -32.54 -30.88 -17.58
CA SER A 433 -32.92 -32.27 -17.81
C SER A 433 -32.03 -32.93 -18.86
N GLY A 434 -31.52 -34.13 -18.57
CA GLY A 434 -30.86 -35.01 -19.55
C GLY A 434 -29.39 -35.31 -19.24
N ARG A 435 -29.14 -36.41 -18.51
CA ARG A 435 -27.83 -37.10 -18.60
C ARG A 435 -27.65 -37.61 -20.02
N SER A 436 -26.49 -37.34 -20.63
CA SER A 436 -26.04 -38.01 -21.86
C SER A 436 -24.54 -38.32 -21.76
N GLU A 437 -24.14 -39.49 -22.25
CA GLU A 437 -22.80 -40.05 -22.07
C GLU A 437 -21.73 -39.39 -22.97
N ASP A 438 -22.12 -38.46 -23.85
CA ASP A 438 -21.20 -37.67 -24.69
C ASP A 438 -20.35 -36.65 -23.90
N ALA A 439 -20.72 -36.33 -22.66
CA ALA A 439 -20.00 -35.36 -21.81
C ALA A 439 -18.49 -35.68 -21.68
N MET A 440 -18.12 -36.97 -21.66
CA MET A 440 -16.73 -37.41 -21.51
C MET A 440 -15.83 -37.18 -22.74
N LYS A 441 -16.36 -36.83 -23.91
CA LYS A 441 -15.57 -36.46 -25.10
C LYS A 441 -15.43 -34.96 -25.32
N ILE A 442 -16.33 -34.16 -24.74
CA ILE A 442 -16.42 -32.71 -24.98
C ILE A 442 -15.32 -31.95 -24.22
N ASP A 443 -14.95 -32.44 -23.04
CA ASP A 443 -13.93 -31.87 -22.13
C ASP A 443 -12.54 -31.67 -22.79
N LYS A 444 -12.22 -32.48 -23.81
CA LYS A 444 -10.93 -32.42 -24.55
C LYS A 444 -10.73 -31.19 -25.45
N ARG A 445 -11.67 -30.23 -25.49
CA ARG A 445 -11.61 -29.05 -26.38
C ARG A 445 -11.70 -27.70 -25.66
N ALA A 446 -11.84 -27.67 -24.34
CA ALA A 446 -11.78 -26.44 -23.56
C ALA A 446 -10.36 -26.21 -23.03
N VAL A 447 -9.88 -24.96 -23.05
CA VAL A 447 -8.69 -24.56 -22.30
C VAL A 447 -9.05 -24.51 -20.82
N LYS A 448 -8.36 -25.31 -20.01
CA LYS A 448 -8.52 -25.38 -18.55
C LYS A 448 -7.15 -25.26 -17.88
N VAL A 449 -7.08 -24.48 -16.81
CA VAL A 449 -5.92 -24.39 -15.92
C VAL A 449 -6.41 -24.57 -14.48
N ASP A 450 -6.07 -25.70 -13.88
CA ASP A 450 -6.40 -26.03 -12.50
C ASP A 450 -5.47 -25.26 -11.55
N ILE A 451 -6.00 -24.65 -10.47
CA ILE A 451 -5.21 -23.85 -9.52
C ILE A 451 -4.03 -24.64 -8.90
N PRO A 452 -4.17 -25.93 -8.52
CA PRO A 452 -3.06 -26.74 -8.02
C PRO A 452 -1.88 -26.91 -8.99
N ASP A 453 -2.10 -26.74 -10.30
CA ASP A 453 -1.06 -26.89 -11.32
C ASP A 453 -0.25 -25.62 -11.57
N ILE A 454 -0.69 -24.46 -11.05
CA ILE A 454 -0.03 -23.17 -11.32
C ILE A 454 1.31 -23.10 -10.59
N ILE A 455 2.37 -22.82 -11.35
CA ILE A 455 3.72 -22.54 -10.84
C ILE A 455 3.95 -21.04 -10.74
N SER A 456 3.57 -20.28 -11.79
CA SER A 456 3.68 -18.82 -11.80
C SER A 456 2.71 -18.18 -12.79
N VAL A 457 2.31 -16.94 -12.51
CA VAL A 457 1.47 -16.12 -13.41
C VAL A 457 2.17 -14.79 -13.66
N SER A 458 2.36 -14.39 -14.91
CA SER A 458 3.01 -13.12 -15.27
C SER A 458 2.42 -12.49 -16.54
N PRO A 459 2.51 -11.15 -16.69
CA PRO A 459 2.42 -10.53 -18.01
C PRO A 459 3.40 -11.18 -18.99
N CYS A 460 3.05 -11.18 -20.27
CA CYS A 460 3.86 -11.77 -21.32
C CYS A 460 3.93 -10.82 -22.53
N ALA A 461 5.15 -10.48 -22.94
CA ALA A 461 5.43 -9.64 -24.11
C ALA A 461 6.14 -10.46 -25.22
N ASP A 462 5.88 -11.77 -25.25
CA ASP A 462 6.45 -12.67 -26.27
C ASP A 462 5.88 -12.33 -27.66
N LEU A 463 6.78 -12.08 -28.61
CA LEU A 463 6.45 -11.66 -29.98
C LEU A 463 5.75 -12.76 -30.80
N THR A 464 5.71 -14.01 -30.30
CA THR A 464 4.93 -15.10 -30.90
C THR A 464 3.44 -15.03 -30.54
N LEU A 465 3.03 -14.21 -29.56
CA LEU A 465 1.63 -14.00 -29.21
C LEU A 465 0.92 -13.09 -30.23
N PRO A 466 -0.40 -13.26 -30.44
CA PRO A 466 -1.20 -12.27 -31.16
C PRO A 466 -1.11 -10.88 -30.51
N PRO A 467 -1.25 -9.78 -31.29
CA PRO A 467 -1.23 -8.42 -30.75
C PRO A 467 -2.26 -8.20 -29.63
N GLY A 468 -1.79 -7.74 -28.47
CA GLY A 468 -2.62 -7.42 -27.31
C GLY A 468 -1.85 -7.51 -25.99
N ALA A 469 -2.56 -7.52 -24.86
CA ALA A 469 -1.95 -7.66 -23.55
C ALA A 469 -1.79 -9.15 -23.20
N GLY A 470 -0.57 -9.67 -23.37
CA GLY A 470 -0.26 -11.08 -23.15
C GLY A 470 -0.16 -11.46 -21.67
N LEU A 471 -0.58 -12.68 -21.36
CA LEU A 471 -0.55 -13.32 -20.04
C LEU A 471 0.01 -14.73 -20.19
N CYS A 472 1.00 -15.09 -19.37
CA CYS A 472 1.52 -16.46 -19.29
C CYS A 472 1.17 -17.07 -17.92
N ILE A 473 0.64 -18.28 -17.95
CA ILE A 473 0.48 -19.15 -16.77
C ILE A 473 1.40 -20.35 -16.95
N ASN A 474 2.51 -20.38 -16.21
CA ASN A 474 3.36 -21.57 -16.15
C ASN A 474 2.67 -22.61 -15.27
N THR A 475 2.48 -23.81 -15.80
CA THR A 475 1.88 -24.94 -15.06
C THR A 475 2.83 -26.13 -14.99
N THR A 476 2.54 -27.07 -14.10
CA THR A 476 3.16 -28.42 -14.04
C THR A 476 3.13 -29.17 -15.38
N ARG A 477 2.17 -28.83 -16.27
CA ARG A 477 1.97 -29.42 -17.60
C ARG A 477 2.55 -28.57 -18.74
N GLY A 478 3.25 -27.46 -18.43
CA GLY A 478 3.82 -26.51 -19.38
C GLY A 478 3.15 -25.12 -19.35
N PRO A 479 3.65 -24.14 -20.12
CA PRO A 479 3.08 -22.80 -20.18
C PRO A 479 1.75 -22.77 -20.95
N VAL A 480 0.79 -21.99 -20.45
CA VAL A 480 -0.48 -21.67 -21.10
C VAL A 480 -0.54 -20.17 -21.32
N PHE A 481 -0.73 -19.76 -22.57
CA PHE A 481 -0.72 -18.37 -22.98
C PHE A 481 -2.12 -17.84 -23.30
N PHE A 482 -2.37 -16.60 -22.92
CA PHE A 482 -3.60 -15.87 -23.21
C PHE A 482 -3.27 -14.45 -23.66
N VAL A 483 -4.17 -13.84 -24.43
CA VAL A 483 -4.15 -12.41 -24.76
C VAL A 483 -5.46 -11.79 -24.32
N ALA A 484 -5.40 -10.75 -23.49
CA ALA A 484 -6.56 -9.97 -23.06
C ALA A 484 -6.80 -8.79 -24.00
N ASP A 485 -8.05 -8.30 -24.02
CA ASP A 485 -8.47 -7.19 -24.89
C ASP A 485 -7.78 -5.85 -24.55
N SER A 486 -7.26 -5.70 -23.32
CA SER A 486 -6.51 -4.52 -22.87
C SER A 486 -5.57 -4.88 -21.71
N TRP A 487 -4.61 -3.99 -21.39
CA TRP A 487 -3.68 -4.17 -20.27
C TRP A 487 -4.41 -4.15 -18.91
N GLU A 488 -5.45 -3.35 -18.78
CA GLU A 488 -6.29 -3.28 -17.57
C GLU A 488 -7.12 -4.56 -17.38
N SER A 489 -7.57 -5.17 -18.48
CA SER A 489 -8.22 -6.48 -18.48
C SER A 489 -7.23 -7.60 -18.11
N MET A 490 -6.01 -7.55 -18.66
CA MET A 490 -4.92 -8.47 -18.30
C MET A 490 -4.58 -8.36 -16.81
N ASP A 491 -4.47 -7.16 -16.28
CA ASP A 491 -4.24 -6.88 -14.85
C ASP A 491 -5.33 -7.53 -13.98
N GLY A 492 -6.61 -7.32 -14.32
CA GLY A 492 -7.74 -7.91 -13.58
C GLY A 492 -7.78 -9.45 -13.64
N TRP A 493 -7.26 -10.07 -14.69
CA TRP A 493 -7.07 -11.53 -14.77
C TRP A 493 -5.86 -12.00 -13.95
N LEU A 494 -4.71 -11.31 -14.10
CA LEU A 494 -3.47 -11.58 -13.38
C LEU A 494 -3.68 -11.52 -11.86
N ASP A 495 -4.30 -10.44 -11.39
CA ASP A 495 -4.66 -10.23 -9.98
C ASP A 495 -5.61 -11.33 -9.50
N GLY A 496 -6.70 -11.59 -10.23
CA GLY A 496 -7.68 -12.62 -9.88
C GLY A 496 -7.06 -14.02 -9.72
N ILE A 497 -6.29 -14.47 -10.70
CA ILE A 497 -5.67 -15.81 -10.68
C ILE A 497 -4.65 -15.91 -9.54
N ARG A 498 -3.82 -14.88 -9.31
CA ARG A 498 -2.86 -14.83 -8.20
C ARG A 498 -3.55 -14.85 -6.83
N LEU A 499 -4.67 -14.15 -6.66
CA LEU A 499 -5.46 -14.18 -5.44
C LEU A 499 -6.03 -15.58 -5.15
N VAL A 500 -6.64 -16.25 -6.14
CA VAL A 500 -7.15 -17.62 -5.97
C VAL A 500 -6.02 -18.59 -5.65
N TYR A 501 -4.90 -18.53 -6.36
CA TYR A 501 -3.73 -19.36 -6.06
C TYR A 501 -3.20 -19.13 -4.64
N THR A 502 -3.16 -17.88 -4.17
CA THR A 502 -2.73 -17.54 -2.81
C THR A 502 -3.67 -18.12 -1.75
N ILE A 503 -4.98 -18.01 -1.97
CA ILE A 503 -6.01 -18.59 -1.10
C ILE A 503 -5.87 -20.11 -1.04
N TYR A 504 -5.64 -20.77 -2.18
CA TYR A 504 -5.35 -22.20 -2.26
C TYR A 504 -4.07 -22.57 -1.49
N ALA A 505 -2.96 -21.86 -1.73
CA ALA A 505 -1.68 -22.08 -1.06
C ALA A 505 -1.72 -21.83 0.47
N ARG A 506 -2.69 -21.03 0.94
CA ARG A 506 -2.97 -20.81 2.37
C ARG A 506 -4.02 -21.78 2.95
N GLY A 507 -4.49 -22.77 2.19
CA GLY A 507 -5.47 -23.77 2.64
C GLY A 507 -6.86 -23.16 2.91
N LYS A 508 -7.26 -22.15 2.13
CA LYS A 508 -8.52 -21.40 2.30
C LYS A 508 -9.50 -21.57 1.12
N THR A 509 -9.27 -22.55 0.25
CA THR A 509 -10.12 -22.87 -0.90
C THR A 509 -11.60 -23.01 -0.53
N ASP A 510 -11.92 -23.77 0.53
CA ASP A 510 -13.30 -24.02 0.97
C ASP A 510 -14.02 -22.73 1.42
N VAL A 511 -13.27 -21.78 1.99
CA VAL A 511 -13.81 -20.47 2.38
C VAL A 511 -14.18 -19.68 1.13
N LEU A 512 -13.29 -19.63 0.13
CA LEU A 512 -13.58 -19.00 -1.15
C LEU A 512 -14.72 -19.70 -1.90
N ALA A 513 -14.80 -21.03 -1.83
CA ALA A 513 -15.92 -21.79 -2.38
C ALA A 513 -17.25 -21.31 -1.79
N GLY A 514 -17.41 -21.31 -0.46
CA GLY A 514 -18.63 -20.79 0.18
C GLY A 514 -18.94 -19.31 -0.09
N ILE A 515 -17.92 -18.48 -0.31
CA ILE A 515 -18.10 -17.08 -0.76
C ILE A 515 -18.76 -17.03 -2.15
N ILE A 516 -18.37 -17.89 -3.09
CA ILE A 516 -18.85 -17.83 -4.47
C ILE A 516 -20.05 -18.74 -4.77
N THR A 517 -20.23 -19.87 -4.08
CA THR A 517 -21.30 -20.83 -4.39
C THR A 517 -22.62 -20.58 -3.65
N GLY A 518 -22.57 -19.99 -2.45
CA GLY A 518 -23.73 -19.94 -1.55
C GLY A 518 -23.39 -20.53 -0.19
#